data_AF-A0A949JA74-F1
#
_entry.id   AF-A0A949JA74-F1
#
_cell.length_a   1.000
_cell.length_b   1.000
_cell.length_c   1.000
_cell.angle_alpha   90.00
_cell.angle_beta   90.00
_cell.angle_gamma   90.00
#
_symmetry.space_group_name_H-M   'P 1'
#
loop_
_entity.id
_entity.type
_entity.pdbx_description
1 polymer ?
#
loop_
_entity_poly.entity_id
_entity_poly.type
_entity_poly.pdbx_seq_one_letter_code
_entity_poly.pdbx_strand_id
1 'polypeptide(L)' 'GYRDYSNKGKYFYERKGLLKKIPYRKLMRGVFIVRKEDAEKFISLLKKYKIIYHIRELILTQEDLNSLEMN' A
#
# COMPACT_ATOMS: atom_id res chain seq x y z
N GLY A 1 0.59 0.41 15.06
CA GLY A 1 0.83 0.30 16.51
C GLY A 1 1.54 1.54 16.97
N TYR A 2 1.65 1.75 18.28
CA TYR A 2 2.23 2.97 18.84
C TYR A 2 3.17 2.62 20.00
N ARG A 3 4.26 3.38 20.16
CA ARG A 3 5.12 3.29 21.34
C ARG A 3 4.68 4.38 22.31
N ASP A 4 4.14 3.95 23.42
CA ASP A 4 3.68 4.82 24.49
C ASP A 4 4.82 5.01 25.50
N TYR A 5 5.01 6.23 25.98
CA TYR A 5 6.07 6.59 26.92
C TYR A 5 5.45 7.26 28.14
N SER A 6 5.80 6.78 29.34
CA SER A 6 5.32 7.31 30.62
C SER A 6 6.48 7.67 31.55
N ASN A 7 6.20 8.46 32.60
CA ASN A 7 7.17 8.96 33.58
C ASN A 7 8.43 9.55 32.95
N LYS A 8 8.27 10.60 32.12
CA LYS A 8 9.38 11.26 31.40
C LYS A 8 10.23 10.29 30.55
N GLY A 9 9.61 9.23 30.02
CA GLY A 9 10.27 8.21 29.20
C GLY A 9 10.90 7.05 29.97
N LYS A 10 10.74 6.99 31.31
CA LYS A 10 11.26 5.89 32.14
C LYS A 10 10.61 4.53 31.83
N TYR A 11 9.37 4.54 31.35
CA TYR A 11 8.66 3.32 30.95
C TYR A 11 8.18 3.42 29.50
N PHE A 12 8.37 2.33 28.75
CA PHE A 12 7.86 2.20 27.39
C PHE A 12 6.87 1.03 27.30
N TYR A 13 5.79 1.23 26.55
CA TYR A 13 4.80 0.20 26.27
C TYR A 13 4.55 0.10 24.77
N GLU A 14 4.68 -1.09 24.19
CA GLU A 14 4.38 -1.32 22.78
C GLU A 14 2.90 -1.66 22.60
N ARG A 15 2.10 -0.68 22.16
CA ARG A 15 0.70 -0.93 21.81
C ARG A 15 0.63 -1.65 20.46
N LYS A 16 0.18 -2.90 20.48
CA LYS A 16 -0.04 -3.70 19.28
C LYS A 16 -1.07 -2.99 18.39
N GLY A 17 -0.69 -2.72 17.14
CA GLY A 17 -1.64 -2.15 16.16
C GLY A 17 -2.66 -3.18 15.70
N LEU A 18 -3.77 -2.73 15.11
CA LEU A 18 -4.84 -3.58 14.59
C LEU A 18 -4.32 -4.71 13.70
N LEU A 19 -3.45 -4.36 12.76
CA LEU A 19 -2.84 -5.31 11.82
C LEU A 19 -1.80 -6.24 12.47
N LYS A 20 -1.42 -6.07 13.75
CA LYS A 20 -0.48 -6.99 14.42
C LYS A 20 -1.11 -8.35 14.72
N LYS A 21 -2.45 -8.46 14.67
CA LYS A 21 -3.21 -9.72 14.86
C LYS A 21 -3.74 -10.32 13.55
N ILE A 22 -3.69 -9.58 12.45
CA ILE A 22 -4.25 -9.98 11.16
C ILE A 22 -3.09 -10.09 10.17
N PRO A 23 -2.90 -11.21 9.46
CA PRO A 23 -1.86 -11.31 8.43
C PRO A 23 -2.02 -10.19 7.40
N TYR A 24 -0.96 -9.42 7.19
CA TYR A 24 -0.97 -8.31 6.24
C TYR A 24 0.36 -8.20 5.52
N ARG A 25 0.32 -7.64 4.31
CA ARG A 25 1.51 -7.14 3.63
C ARG A 25 1.46 -5.62 3.67
N LYS A 26 2.46 -4.99 4.29
CA LYS A 26 2.57 -3.54 4.27
C LYS A 26 2.81 -3.09 2.84
N LEU A 27 1.94 -2.24 2.30
CA LEU A 27 2.16 -1.61 1.01
C LEU A 27 3.41 -0.72 1.10
N MET A 28 4.20 -0.73 0.02
CA MET A 28 5.33 0.18 -0.11
C MET A 28 4.81 1.63 -0.23
N ARG A 29 5.70 2.62 -0.13
CA ARG A 29 5.38 4.06 0.01
C ARG A 29 4.55 4.72 -1.11
N GLY A 30 4.00 3.95 -2.06
CA GLY A 30 3.09 4.44 -3.09
C GLY A 30 2.26 3.30 -3.69
N VAL A 31 1.06 3.64 -4.14
CA VAL A 31 0.18 2.77 -4.92
C VAL A 31 -0.07 3.48 -6.26
N PHE A 32 0.06 2.74 -7.35
CA PHE A 32 -0.31 3.20 -8.69
C PHE A 32 -1.43 2.31 -9.20
N ILE A 33 -2.51 2.92 -9.68
CA ILE A 33 -3.60 2.24 -10.39
C ILE A 33 -3.48 2.68 -11.83
N VAL A 34 -3.39 1.72 -12.75
CA VAL A 34 -3.25 1.96 -14.18
C VAL A 34 -4.25 1.09 -14.92
N ARG A 35 -4.66 1.54 -16.12
CA ARG A 35 -5.48 0.72 -17.01
C ARG A 35 -4.73 -0.54 -17.41
N LYS A 36 -5.47 -1.61 -17.68
CA LYS A 36 -4.89 -2.92 -18.05
C LYS A 36 -4.02 -2.83 -19.31
N GLU A 37 -4.43 -2.03 -20.29
CA GLU A 37 -3.72 -1.80 -21.55
C GLU A 37 -2.35 -1.13 -21.34
N ASP A 38 -2.22 -0.26 -20.33
CA ASP A 38 -0.99 0.47 -20.02
C ASP A 38 -0.06 -0.27 -19.06
N ALA A 39 -0.55 -1.38 -18.46
CA ALA A 39 0.14 -2.08 -17.38
C ALA A 39 1.51 -2.61 -17.81
N GLU A 40 1.63 -3.21 -18.99
CA GLU A 40 2.89 -3.78 -19.47
C GLU A 40 3.97 -2.72 -19.67
N LYS A 41 3.59 -1.58 -20.27
CA LYS A 41 4.48 -0.42 -20.45
C LYS A 41 4.98 0.08 -19.10
N PHE A 42 4.10 0.23 -18.12
CA PHE A 42 4.49 0.66 -16.78
C PHE A 42 5.39 -0.35 -16.07
N ILE A 43 5.08 -1.65 -16.14
CA ILE A 43 5.89 -2.73 -15.56
C ILE A 43 7.29 -2.74 -16.17
N SER A 44 7.42 -2.52 -17.48
CA SER A 44 8.73 -2.45 -18.15
C SER A 44 9.61 -1.33 -17.60
N LEU A 45 9.02 -0.16 -17.28
CA LEU A 45 9.74 0.95 -16.65
C LEU A 45 10.22 0.56 -15.24
N LEU A 46 9.36 -0.05 -14.43
CA LEU A 46 9.73 -0.50 -13.09
C LEU A 46 10.89 -1.51 -13.13
N LYS A 47 10.86 -2.45 -14.09
CA LYS A 47 11.96 -3.40 -14.34
C LYS A 47 13.24 -2.69 -14.76
N LYS A 48 13.17 -1.72 -15.69
CA LYS A 48 14.32 -0.92 -16.15
C LYS A 48 15.05 -0.25 -14.99
N TYR A 49 14.29 0.32 -14.04
CA TYR A 49 14.85 0.97 -12.86
C TYR A 49 15.12 0.03 -11.68
N LYS A 50 14.94 -1.29 -11.86
CA LYS A 50 15.13 -2.33 -10.82
C LYS A 50 14.33 -2.03 -9.55
N ILE A 51 13.15 -1.44 -9.70
CA ILE A 51 12.26 -1.12 -8.58
C ILE A 51 11.66 -2.41 -8.05
N ILE A 52 11.57 -2.54 -6.73
CA ILE A 52 10.82 -3.62 -6.08
C ILE A 52 9.35 -3.21 -6.09
N TYR A 53 8.51 -4.02 -6.71
CA TYR A 53 7.06 -3.77 -6.82
C TYR A 53 6.24 -5.04 -6.62
N HIS A 54 4.94 -4.85 -6.42
CA HIS A 54 3.94 -5.91 -6.37
C HIS A 54 2.79 -5.56 -7.30
N ILE A 55 2.34 -6.54 -8.07
CA ILE A 55 1.16 -6.40 -8.95
C ILE A 55 -0.02 -7.11 -8.28
N ARG A 56 -1.19 -6.49 -8.35
CA ARG A 56 -2.47 -7.05 -7.97
C ARG A 56 -3.49 -6.64 -9.03
N GLU A 57 -4.34 -7.57 -9.43
CA GLU A 57 -5.54 -7.23 -10.17
C GLU A 57 -6.58 -6.69 -9.18
N LEU A 58 -7.26 -5.61 -9.57
CA LEU A 58 -8.27 -4.95 -8.77
C LEU A 58 -9.63 -5.15 -9.43
N ILE A 59 -10.63 -5.47 -8.63
CA ILE A 59 -12.03 -5.37 -9.04
C ILE A 59 -12.46 -3.96 -8.66
N LEU A 60 -12.68 -3.12 -9.66
CA LEU A 60 -13.09 -1.73 -9.44
C LEU A 60 -14.53 -1.69 -8.94
N THR A 61 -14.78 -0.86 -7.94
CA THR A 61 -16.12 -0.46 -7.55
C THR A 61 -16.62 0.65 -8.47
N GLN A 62 -17.92 0.97 -8.42
CA GLN A 62 -18.46 2.08 -9.21
C GLN A 62 -17.84 3.43 -8.82
N GLU A 63 -17.49 3.60 -7.54
CA GLU A 63 -16.81 4.80 -7.06
C GLU A 63 -15.40 4.94 -7.65
N ASP A 64 -14.69 3.82 -7.78
CA ASP A 64 -13.37 3.80 -8.43
C ASP A 64 -13.49 4.18 -9.91
N LEU A 65 -14.49 3.66 -10.63
CA LEU A 65 -14.71 4.00 -12.04
C LEU A 65 -14.96 5.50 -12.22
N ASN A 66 -15.79 6.09 -11.36
CA ASN A 66 -16.11 7.51 -11.40
C ASN A 66 -14.88 8.38 -11.08
N SER A 67 -14.07 8.00 -10.08
CA SER A 67 -12.88 8.75 -9.66
C SER A 67 -11.70 8.61 -10.62
N LEU A 68 -11.64 7.54 -11.41
CA LEU A 68 -10.63 7.29 -12.43
C LEU A 68 -11.03 7.80 -13.82
N GLU A 69 -12.19 8.47 -13.95
CA GLU A 69 -12.76 8.96 -15.21
C GLU A 69 -12.88 7.86 -16.29
N MET A 70 -13.09 6.61 -15.86
CA MET A 70 -13.25 5.46 -16.74
C MET A 70 -14.75 5.28 -17.02
N ASN A 71 -15.28 6.05 -17.98
CA ASN A 71 -16.65 5.91 -18.52
C ASN A 71 -16.68 5.03 -19.76
#